data_AF-A0A971BHB4-F1
#
_entry.id   AF-A0A971BHB4-F1
#
_cell.length_a   1.000
_cell.length_b   1.000
_cell.length_c   1.000
_cell.angle_alpha   90.00
_cell.angle_beta   90.00
_cell.angle_gamma   90.00
#
_symmetry.space_group_name_H-M   'P 1'
#
loop_
_entity.id
_entity.type
_entity.pdbx_description
1 polymer ?
#
loop_
_entity_poly.entity_id
_entity_poly.type
_entity_poly.pdbx_seq_one_letter_code
_entity_poly.pdbx_strand_id
1 'polypeptide(L)'
;MIGMRKRNALIALPVVAVLGFGAVGAIAEDDDSNPPSEAGAMVTAVEPEAAEVASVLAEDRVAADAMPEEVAGDIGARADFGMNPGLSRRAIANTTSSVFVVPAREHVCVALTIGAGAGAICPPTDDLRSGRGGAGTAVLPTGDIAVFGVVPDGVDSVSVQTGESDARTVAVEDNAYYAVVAAGTPLRAVVHDGPDGPVELPIYDPLAD
;
A
#
# COMPACT_ATOMS: atom_id res chain seq x y z
N MET A 1 4.00 50.16 -44.37
CA MET A 1 3.79 49.14 -45.41
C MET A 1 2.46 48.46 -45.13
N ILE A 2 1.44 48.76 -45.95
CA ILE A 2 0.75 47.81 -46.88
C ILE A 2 -0.09 46.78 -46.09
N GLY A 3 -1.42 46.66 -46.21
CA GLY A 3 -2.39 47.30 -47.09
C GLY A 3 -3.79 46.69 -46.93
N MET A 4 -4.80 47.56 -47.02
CA MET A 4 -6.11 47.43 -47.67
C MET A 4 -6.92 46.11 -47.68
N ARG A 5 -8.09 46.21 -47.02
CA ARG A 5 -9.49 46.10 -47.55
C ARG A 5 -9.83 45.07 -48.65
N LYS A 6 -10.89 44.29 -48.39
CA LYS A 6 -12.05 43.92 -49.26
C LYS A 6 -13.16 43.39 -48.32
N ARG A 7 -14.31 44.01 -48.03
CA ARG A 7 -15.50 44.51 -48.76
C ARG A 7 -16.35 43.45 -49.49
N ASN A 8 -17.63 43.42 -49.06
CA ASN A 8 -18.89 43.05 -49.74
C ASN A 8 -19.28 41.57 -49.77
N ALA A 9 -20.54 41.14 -49.73
CA ALA A 9 -21.87 41.64 -49.34
C ALA A 9 -22.89 40.56 -49.78
N LEU A 10 -24.06 40.48 -49.11
CA LEU A 10 -25.29 39.74 -49.47
C LEU A 10 -25.18 38.20 -49.32
N ILE A 11 -26.13 37.47 -48.74
CA ILE A 11 -27.58 37.44 -49.02
C ILE A 11 -28.37 37.14 -47.73
N ALA A 12 -29.48 37.84 -47.53
CA ALA A 12 -30.50 37.52 -46.54
C ALA A 12 -31.50 36.50 -47.09
N LEU A 13 -31.93 35.55 -46.24
CA LEU A 13 -33.26 34.92 -46.35
C LEU A 13 -33.72 34.49 -44.95
N PRO A 14 -34.98 34.78 -44.53
CA PRO A 14 -35.43 34.59 -43.16
C PRO A 14 -36.40 33.39 -42.98
N VAL A 15 -36.85 33.19 -41.74
CA VAL A 15 -38.01 32.40 -41.27
C VAL A 15 -37.76 30.88 -41.26
N VAL A 16 -38.02 30.07 -40.21
CA VAL A 16 -39.15 29.99 -39.26
C VAL A 16 -38.67 29.35 -37.94
N ALA A 17 -39.17 29.89 -36.83
CA ALA A 17 -39.01 29.39 -35.48
C ALA A 17 -39.83 28.12 -35.21
N VAL A 18 -39.26 27.16 -34.46
CA VAL A 18 -40.05 26.30 -33.57
C VAL A 18 -39.36 26.29 -32.20
N LEU A 19 -40.13 26.78 -31.22
CA LEU A 19 -39.84 26.76 -29.81
C LEU A 19 -39.68 25.32 -29.32
N GLY A 20 -38.46 24.93 -28.96
CA GLY A 20 -38.20 23.76 -28.14
C GLY A 20 -37.69 24.22 -26.78
N PHE A 21 -38.58 24.21 -25.79
CA PHE A 21 -38.17 24.24 -24.39
C PHE A 21 -37.33 22.97 -24.12
N GLY A 22 -36.04 23.16 -23.88
CA GLY A 22 -35.12 22.13 -23.42
C GLY A 22 -34.18 22.75 -22.40
N ALA A 23 -34.16 22.21 -21.20
CA ALA A 23 -33.55 22.76 -20.01
C ALA A 23 -32.10 23.26 -20.21
N VAL A 24 -31.80 24.41 -19.60
CA VAL A 24 -30.42 24.82 -19.29
C VAL A 24 -29.94 23.87 -18.18
N GLY A 25 -29.36 22.75 -18.58
CA GLY A 25 -28.53 21.94 -17.69
C GLY A 25 -27.18 22.63 -17.57
N ALA A 26 -26.88 23.15 -16.38
CA ALA A 26 -25.54 23.61 -16.04
C ALA A 26 -24.55 22.47 -16.31
N ILE A 27 -23.47 22.76 -17.02
CA ILE A 27 -22.27 21.94 -16.96
C ILE A 27 -21.71 22.08 -15.54
N ALA A 28 -22.03 21.12 -14.67
CA ALA A 28 -21.19 20.86 -13.52
C ALA A 28 -19.94 20.18 -14.09
N GLU A 29 -18.81 20.87 -14.00
CA GLU A 29 -17.50 20.23 -14.00
C GLU A 29 -17.49 19.29 -12.79
N ASP A 30 -17.77 18.00 -13.04
CA ASP A 30 -17.63 16.96 -12.02
C ASP A 30 -16.14 16.82 -11.73
N ASP A 31 -15.80 17.37 -10.58
CA ASP A 31 -14.56 17.24 -9.82
C ASP A 31 -14.13 15.76 -9.74
N ASP A 32 -12.82 15.53 -9.84
CA ASP A 32 -12.13 14.24 -9.72
C ASP A 32 -12.64 13.40 -8.53
N SER A 33 -13.67 12.61 -8.77
CA SER A 33 -14.14 11.59 -7.86
C SER A 33 -13.73 10.25 -8.44
N ASN A 34 -12.50 9.83 -8.15
CA ASN A 34 -12.14 8.42 -8.30
C ASN A 34 -13.23 7.61 -7.57
N PRO A 35 -13.98 6.72 -8.26
CA PRO A 35 -14.94 5.88 -7.57
C PRO A 35 -14.20 5.04 -6.53
N PRO A 36 -14.78 4.80 -5.34
CA PRO A 36 -14.20 3.86 -4.40
C PRO A 36 -14.00 2.54 -5.14
N SER A 37 -12.76 2.05 -5.17
CA SER A 37 -12.44 0.70 -5.64
C SER A 37 -13.46 -0.25 -5.02
N GLU A 38 -14.29 -0.93 -5.82
CA GLU A 38 -15.15 -1.99 -5.30
C GLU A 38 -14.24 -2.93 -4.51
N ALA A 39 -14.53 -3.11 -3.22
CA ALA A 39 -13.86 -4.07 -2.35
C ALA A 39 -13.70 -5.39 -3.11
N GLY A 40 -12.48 -5.65 -3.61
CA GLY A 40 -12.24 -6.79 -4.48
C GLY A 40 -12.50 -8.06 -3.69
N ALA A 41 -13.18 -9.04 -4.29
CA ALA A 41 -13.31 -10.35 -3.67
C ALA A 41 -11.92 -10.85 -3.23
N MET A 42 -11.83 -11.33 -1.99
CA MET A 42 -10.59 -11.86 -1.43
C MET A 42 -10.04 -12.98 -2.31
N VAL A 43 -8.72 -13.07 -2.44
CA VAL A 43 -8.08 -14.21 -3.11
C VAL A 43 -8.43 -15.50 -2.38
N THR A 44 -8.69 -16.58 -3.10
CA THR A 44 -9.09 -17.87 -2.50
C THR A 44 -7.94 -18.87 -2.39
N ALA A 45 -6.79 -18.55 -2.97
CA ALA A 45 -5.55 -19.29 -2.89
C ALA A 45 -4.36 -18.33 -2.91
N VAL A 46 -3.19 -18.80 -2.47
CA VAL A 46 -1.92 -18.09 -2.63
C VAL A 46 -1.52 -18.17 -4.11
N GLU A 47 -1.22 -17.03 -4.72
CA GLU A 47 -0.68 -16.99 -6.09
C GLU A 47 0.72 -17.61 -6.11
N PRO A 48 1.06 -18.46 -7.11
CA PRO A 48 2.38 -19.08 -7.19
C PRO A 48 3.52 -18.06 -7.15
N GLU A 49 3.35 -16.92 -7.83
CA GLU A 49 4.33 -15.84 -7.90
C GLU A 49 4.57 -15.19 -6.53
N ALA A 50 3.56 -15.12 -5.68
CA ALA A 50 3.68 -14.63 -4.31
C ALA A 50 4.47 -15.62 -3.43
N ALA A 51 4.18 -16.92 -3.58
CA ALA A 51 4.88 -17.99 -2.86
C ALA A 51 6.35 -18.16 -3.30
N GLU A 52 6.67 -17.85 -4.55
CA GLU A 52 8.04 -17.85 -5.08
C GLU A 52 8.89 -16.68 -4.58
N VAL A 53 8.26 -15.56 -4.24
CA VAL A 53 8.96 -14.35 -3.76
C VAL A 53 9.06 -14.33 -2.23
N ALA A 54 8.01 -14.81 -1.54
CA ALA A 54 7.96 -14.93 -0.10
C ALA A 54 7.63 -16.38 0.28
N SER A 55 8.66 -17.19 0.46
CA SER A 55 8.55 -18.63 0.71
C SER A 55 7.67 -19.00 1.90
N VAL A 56 7.51 -18.12 2.89
CA VAL A 56 6.56 -18.34 4.00
C VAL A 56 5.15 -18.66 3.49
N LEU A 57 4.71 -18.02 2.40
CA LEU A 57 3.38 -18.25 1.83
C LEU A 57 3.22 -19.62 1.16
N ALA A 58 4.32 -20.28 0.82
CA ALA A 58 4.34 -21.64 0.30
C ALA A 58 4.18 -22.71 1.38
N GLU A 59 4.46 -22.36 2.64
CA GLU A 59 4.41 -23.32 3.76
C GLU A 59 2.98 -23.71 4.13
N ASP A 60 2.81 -24.90 4.73
CA ASP A 60 1.52 -25.30 5.29
C ASP A 60 1.12 -24.38 6.44
N ARG A 61 -0.10 -23.84 6.37
CA ARG A 61 -0.64 -22.98 7.41
C ARG A 61 -0.85 -23.76 8.71
N VAL A 62 -0.41 -23.19 9.83
CA VAL A 62 -0.62 -23.72 11.18
C VAL A 62 -1.63 -22.88 11.97
N ALA A 63 -2.11 -23.38 13.10
CA ALA A 63 -3.08 -22.67 13.94
C ALA A 63 -2.56 -21.30 14.44
N ALA A 64 -1.25 -21.16 14.60
CA ALA A 64 -0.59 -19.93 15.00
C ALA A 64 -0.69 -18.81 13.96
N ASP A 65 -0.96 -19.13 12.69
CA ASP A 65 -1.11 -18.18 11.59
C ASP A 65 -2.49 -17.50 11.57
N ALA A 66 -3.39 -17.91 12.46
CA ALA A 66 -4.67 -17.25 12.63
C ALA A 66 -4.47 -15.86 13.22
N MET A 67 -4.84 -14.84 12.43
CA MET A 67 -5.00 -13.49 12.95
C MET A 67 -6.13 -13.46 14.00
N PRO A 68 -6.02 -12.57 15.01
CA PRO A 68 -7.15 -12.27 15.89
C PRO A 68 -8.38 -11.87 15.08
N GLU A 69 -9.58 -12.28 15.53
CA GLU A 69 -10.83 -12.10 14.78
C GLU A 69 -11.10 -10.62 14.43
N GLU A 70 -10.86 -9.71 15.38
CA GLU A 70 -11.04 -8.26 15.16
C GLU A 70 -10.08 -7.72 14.08
N VAL A 71 -8.82 -8.16 14.11
CA VAL A 71 -7.78 -7.79 13.12
C VAL A 71 -8.13 -8.35 11.74
N ALA A 72 -8.52 -9.63 11.68
CA ALA A 72 -8.94 -10.27 10.44
C ALA A 72 -10.19 -9.60 9.84
N GLY A 73 -11.13 -9.20 10.70
CA GLY A 73 -12.34 -8.47 10.32
C GLY A 73 -12.02 -7.08 9.77
N ASP A 74 -11.14 -6.32 10.44
CA ASP A 74 -10.70 -4.99 10.00
C ASP A 74 -10.00 -5.06 8.63
N ILE A 75 -9.08 -6.00 8.47
CA ILE A 75 -8.42 -6.27 7.19
C ILE A 75 -9.41 -6.69 6.11
N GLY A 76 -10.28 -7.66 6.41
CA GLY A 76 -11.23 -8.21 5.45
C GLY A 76 -12.28 -7.19 5.01
N ALA A 77 -12.64 -6.23 5.89
CA ALA A 77 -13.56 -5.14 5.57
C ALA A 77 -12.94 -4.10 4.63
N ARG A 78 -11.61 -3.92 4.68
CA ARG A 78 -10.89 -3.01 3.79
C ARG A 78 -10.71 -3.62 2.41
N ALA A 79 -10.53 -4.94 2.30
CA ALA A 79 -10.45 -5.74 1.07
C ALA A 79 -9.62 -5.15 -0.10
N ASP A 80 -8.81 -4.13 0.17
CA ASP A 80 -7.89 -3.54 -0.79
C ASP A 80 -6.98 -4.65 -1.29
N PHE A 81 -6.76 -4.67 -2.60
CA PHE A 81 -5.97 -5.69 -3.28
C PHE A 81 -6.47 -7.14 -3.11
N GLY A 82 -7.65 -7.38 -2.52
CA GLY A 82 -8.19 -8.72 -2.29
C GLY A 82 -7.45 -9.53 -1.21
N MET A 83 -6.91 -8.88 -0.18
CA MET A 83 -6.23 -9.54 0.94
C MET A 83 -7.09 -10.64 1.59
N ASN A 84 -6.49 -11.80 1.88
CA ASN A 84 -7.18 -12.88 2.59
C ASN A 84 -6.48 -13.28 3.92
N PRO A 85 -6.98 -12.84 5.08
CA PRO A 85 -6.52 -13.28 6.41
C PRO A 85 -6.57 -14.79 6.65
N GLY A 86 -7.49 -15.49 5.97
CA GLY A 86 -7.61 -16.95 6.07
C GLY A 86 -6.43 -17.70 5.44
N LEU A 87 -5.61 -17.01 4.63
CA LEU A 87 -4.45 -17.55 3.94
C LEU A 87 -3.13 -16.97 4.46
N SER A 88 -3.16 -16.11 5.50
CA SER A 88 -1.95 -15.48 6.04
C SER A 88 -0.99 -16.47 6.71
N ARG A 89 0.24 -16.01 6.93
CA ARG A 89 1.26 -16.64 7.76
C ARG A 89 1.71 -15.67 8.83
N ARG A 90 1.90 -16.12 10.07
CA ARG A 90 2.40 -15.27 11.15
C ARG A 90 3.91 -15.34 11.19
N ALA A 91 4.55 -14.33 10.62
CA ALA A 91 6.00 -14.24 10.51
C ALA A 91 6.67 -13.86 11.84
N ILE A 92 6.14 -12.84 12.53
CA ILE A 92 6.70 -12.40 13.82
C ILE A 92 5.61 -12.42 14.87
N ALA A 93 5.87 -13.12 15.97
CA ALA A 93 4.97 -13.18 17.13
C ALA A 93 5.62 -12.51 18.33
N ASN A 94 5.24 -11.27 18.62
CA ASN A 94 5.59 -10.62 19.87
C ASN A 94 4.36 -10.53 20.80
N THR A 95 4.57 -10.29 22.10
CA THR A 95 3.48 -10.35 23.09
C THR A 95 2.44 -9.25 22.94
N THR A 96 2.75 -8.16 22.22
CA THR A 96 1.90 -6.95 22.11
C THR A 96 1.44 -6.65 20.68
N SER A 97 2.15 -7.17 19.68
CA SER A 97 1.98 -7.00 18.25
C SER A 97 2.43 -8.28 17.54
N SER A 98 1.87 -8.55 16.36
CA SER A 98 2.30 -9.65 15.52
C SER A 98 2.31 -9.17 14.08
N VAL A 99 3.27 -9.67 13.32
CA VAL A 99 3.40 -9.39 11.89
C VAL A 99 2.96 -10.62 11.12
N PHE A 100 2.09 -10.39 10.15
CA PHE A 100 1.55 -11.42 9.28
C PHE A 100 1.89 -11.08 7.83
N VAL A 101 2.32 -12.08 7.07
CA VAL A 101 2.40 -11.99 5.60
C VAL A 101 1.07 -12.50 5.04
N VAL A 102 0.43 -11.70 4.20
CA VAL A 102 -0.95 -11.88 3.76
C VAL A 102 -0.98 -11.87 2.24
N PRO A 103 -1.41 -12.96 1.58
CA PRO A 103 -1.55 -12.97 0.14
C PRO A 103 -2.71 -12.06 -0.29
N ALA A 104 -2.48 -11.35 -1.39
CA ALA A 104 -3.43 -10.52 -2.10
C ALA A 104 -3.28 -10.77 -3.61
N ARG A 105 -4.16 -10.17 -4.41
CA ARG A 105 -4.09 -10.26 -5.87
C ARG A 105 -2.93 -9.42 -6.37
N GLU A 106 -1.94 -10.05 -7.01
CA GLU A 106 -0.74 -9.38 -7.56
C GLU A 106 0.11 -8.64 -6.49
N HIS A 107 -0.16 -8.87 -5.21
CA HIS A 107 0.46 -8.19 -4.08
C HIS A 107 0.77 -9.18 -2.96
N VAL A 108 1.82 -8.89 -2.18
CA VAL A 108 2.12 -9.58 -0.93
C VAL A 108 2.06 -8.54 0.18
N CYS A 109 1.00 -8.59 0.97
CA CYS A 109 0.80 -7.61 2.03
C CYS A 109 1.47 -8.06 3.33
N VAL A 110 1.82 -7.09 4.16
CA VAL A 110 2.26 -7.33 5.53
C VAL A 110 1.39 -6.54 6.48
N ALA A 111 0.83 -7.23 7.46
CA ALA A 111 -0.07 -6.67 8.45
C ALA A 111 0.56 -6.74 9.83
N LEU A 112 0.58 -5.61 10.53
CA LEU A 112 1.02 -5.46 11.91
C LEU A 112 -0.21 -5.28 12.81
N THR A 113 -0.34 -6.09 13.87
CA THR A 113 -1.40 -5.88 14.86
C THR A 113 -1.05 -4.72 15.80
N ILE A 114 -2.01 -3.81 16.01
CA ILE A 114 -1.85 -2.59 16.79
C ILE A 114 -3.10 -2.42 17.67
N GLY A 115 -2.99 -2.80 18.94
CA GLY A 115 -4.16 -2.84 19.82
C GLY A 115 -5.24 -3.78 19.26
N ALA A 116 -6.44 -3.24 19.01
CA ALA A 116 -7.57 -3.98 18.42
C ALA A 116 -7.62 -3.92 16.87
N GLY A 117 -6.71 -3.17 16.22
CA GLY A 117 -6.71 -2.98 14.77
C GLY A 117 -5.44 -3.48 14.09
N ALA A 118 -5.31 -3.15 12.81
CA ALA A 118 -4.12 -3.44 12.01
C ALA A 118 -3.61 -2.23 11.23
N GLY A 119 -2.29 -2.10 11.17
CA GLY A 119 -1.59 -1.36 10.11
C GLY A 119 -1.16 -2.35 9.02
N ALA A 120 -1.27 -1.98 7.75
CA ALA A 120 -0.85 -2.85 6.66
C ALA A 120 -0.22 -2.05 5.52
N ILE A 121 0.73 -2.67 4.84
CA ILE A 121 1.21 -2.22 3.52
C ILE A 121 1.10 -3.39 2.54
N CYS A 122 0.87 -3.06 1.27
CA CYS A 122 0.67 -4.03 0.21
C CYS A 122 1.54 -3.65 -0.99
N PRO A 123 2.82 -4.04 -1.03
CA PRO A 123 3.60 -3.92 -2.24
C PRO A 123 3.11 -4.86 -3.34
N PRO A 124 3.21 -4.45 -4.61
CA PRO A 124 3.14 -5.38 -5.74
C PRO A 124 4.15 -6.51 -5.58
N THR A 125 3.76 -7.72 -5.97
CA THR A 125 4.66 -8.90 -5.91
C THR A 125 5.94 -8.67 -6.73
N ASP A 126 5.86 -7.95 -7.84
CA ASP A 126 7.01 -7.60 -8.69
C ASP A 126 7.98 -6.63 -7.99
N ASP A 127 7.47 -5.66 -7.24
CA ASP A 127 8.30 -4.77 -6.45
C ASP A 127 8.99 -5.54 -5.33
N LEU A 128 8.26 -6.43 -4.64
CA LEU A 128 8.85 -7.30 -3.63
C LEU A 128 9.96 -8.18 -4.21
N ARG A 129 9.77 -8.74 -5.42
CA ARG A 129 10.78 -9.56 -6.10
C ARG A 129 12.10 -8.83 -6.31
N SER A 130 12.06 -7.52 -6.55
CA SER A 130 13.26 -6.68 -6.69
C SER A 130 13.80 -6.12 -5.37
N GLY A 131 13.24 -6.54 -4.22
CA GLY A 131 13.56 -6.00 -2.88
C GLY A 131 12.86 -4.67 -2.56
N ARG A 132 12.02 -4.16 -3.46
CA ARG A 132 11.40 -2.82 -3.37
C ARG A 132 10.00 -2.84 -2.74
N GLY A 133 9.71 -3.82 -1.89
CA GLY A 133 8.40 -4.03 -1.26
C GLY A 133 7.92 -2.92 -0.30
N GLY A 134 8.65 -1.80 -0.21
CA GLY A 134 8.30 -0.69 0.68
C GLY A 134 8.53 -1.01 2.16
N ALA A 135 8.25 0.01 2.98
CA ALA A 135 8.36 -0.05 4.43
C ALA A 135 7.19 0.73 5.04
N GLY A 136 6.56 0.15 6.04
CA GLY A 136 5.42 0.70 6.75
C GLY A 136 5.83 1.29 8.08
N THR A 137 5.18 2.37 8.47
CA THR A 137 5.30 2.95 9.81
C THR A 137 3.93 3.06 10.46
N ALA A 138 3.86 2.84 11.76
CA ALA A 138 2.61 2.99 12.50
C ALA A 138 2.85 3.36 13.96
N VAL A 139 1.95 4.15 14.53
CA VAL A 139 1.99 4.53 15.96
C VAL A 139 1.45 3.39 16.80
N LEU A 140 2.25 2.90 17.75
CA LEU A 140 1.85 1.89 18.71
C LEU A 140 1.05 2.51 19.87
N PRO A 141 0.28 1.71 20.65
CA PRO A 141 -0.44 2.22 21.83
C PRO A 141 0.47 2.85 22.90
N THR A 142 1.77 2.54 22.89
CA THR A 142 2.76 3.17 23.77
C THR A 142 3.15 4.58 23.34
N GLY A 143 2.79 5.00 22.12
CA GLY A 143 3.24 6.23 21.47
C GLY A 143 4.52 6.04 20.63
N ASP A 144 5.21 4.91 20.78
CA ASP A 144 6.37 4.57 19.94
C ASP A 144 5.96 4.28 18.49
N ILE A 145 6.93 4.31 17.59
CA ILE A 145 6.70 4.06 16.17
C ILE A 145 7.20 2.66 15.81
N ALA A 146 6.29 1.84 15.30
CA ALA A 146 6.65 0.60 14.64
C ALA A 146 7.15 0.89 13.22
N VAL A 147 8.23 0.20 12.83
CA VAL A 147 8.72 0.10 11.45
C VAL A 147 8.62 -1.37 11.05
N PHE A 148 7.90 -1.67 9.98
CA PHE A 148 7.64 -3.04 9.57
C PHE A 148 7.58 -3.15 8.05
N GLY A 149 7.81 -4.36 7.54
CA GLY A 149 7.73 -4.60 6.11
C GLY A 149 7.93 -6.06 5.75
N VAL A 150 7.93 -6.31 4.45
CA VAL A 150 8.20 -7.62 3.85
C VAL A 150 9.34 -7.47 2.85
N VAL A 151 10.21 -8.48 2.77
CA VAL A 151 11.36 -8.57 1.87
C VAL A 151 11.33 -9.92 1.14
N PRO A 152 11.91 -10.01 -0.07
CA PRO A 152 11.94 -11.28 -0.78
C PRO A 152 12.83 -12.30 -0.07
N ASP A 153 12.72 -13.57 -0.47
CA ASP A 153 13.63 -14.62 -0.03
C ASP A 153 15.11 -14.23 -0.23
N GLY A 154 15.96 -14.68 0.70
CA GLY A 154 17.40 -14.43 0.67
C GLY A 154 17.84 -13.13 1.36
N VAL A 155 16.91 -12.31 1.85
CA VAL A 155 17.21 -11.15 2.69
C VAL A 155 17.12 -11.54 4.17
N ASP A 156 18.27 -11.70 4.84
CA ASP A 156 18.31 -12.16 6.24
C ASP A 156 18.14 -11.03 7.27
N SER A 157 18.40 -9.78 6.86
CA SER A 157 18.31 -8.63 7.75
C SER A 157 18.11 -7.33 6.98
N VAL A 158 17.56 -6.33 7.68
CA VAL A 158 17.45 -4.96 7.21
C VAL A 158 18.11 -4.00 8.20
N SER A 159 18.52 -2.83 7.73
CA SER A 159 19.04 -1.74 8.54
C SER A 159 18.01 -0.63 8.64
N VAL A 160 17.44 -0.43 9.82
CA VAL A 160 16.53 0.68 10.11
C VAL A 160 17.37 1.90 10.47
N GLN A 161 17.32 2.94 9.63
CA GLN A 161 18.07 4.18 9.79
C GLN A 161 17.21 5.29 10.37
N THR A 162 17.73 5.94 11.40
CA THR A 162 17.06 7.00 12.17
C THR A 162 18.04 8.13 12.50
N GLY A 163 17.52 9.29 12.91
CA GLY A 163 18.34 10.43 13.31
C GLY A 163 19.31 10.88 12.21
N GLU A 164 20.45 11.47 12.58
CA GLU A 164 21.45 11.92 11.60
C GLU A 164 22.35 10.79 11.09
N SER A 165 22.63 9.78 11.92
CA SER A 165 23.55 8.69 11.56
C SER A 165 23.26 7.36 12.26
N ASP A 166 22.16 7.26 13.00
CA ASP A 166 21.85 6.04 13.74
C ASP A 166 21.28 4.97 12.80
N ALA A 167 21.74 3.74 12.98
CA ALA A 167 21.26 2.60 12.22
C ALA A 167 21.22 1.37 13.13
N ARG A 168 20.15 0.58 13.00
CA ARG A 168 19.97 -0.67 13.72
C ARG A 168 19.71 -1.80 12.75
N THR A 169 20.52 -2.86 12.83
CA THR A 169 20.22 -4.12 12.13
C THR A 169 19.04 -4.82 12.80
N VAL A 170 18.09 -5.24 11.99
CA VAL A 170 16.86 -5.94 12.36
C VAL A 170 16.82 -7.23 11.56
N ALA A 171 16.64 -8.35 12.27
CA ALA A 171 16.50 -9.64 11.61
C ALA A 171 15.21 -9.70 10.79
N VAL A 172 15.28 -10.42 9.67
CA VAL A 172 14.10 -10.83 8.92
C VAL A 172 13.70 -12.22 9.42
N GLU A 173 12.43 -12.39 9.72
CA GLU A 173 11.81 -13.65 10.14
C GLU A 173 10.68 -13.92 9.16
N ASP A 174 10.72 -15.06 8.48
CA ASP A 174 9.67 -15.50 7.55
C ASP A 174 9.24 -14.40 6.56
N ASN A 175 10.23 -13.84 5.86
CA ASN A 175 10.11 -12.71 4.91
C ASN A 175 9.69 -11.36 5.51
N ALA A 176 9.41 -11.26 6.81
CA ALA A 176 8.99 -10.00 7.44
C ALA A 176 10.06 -9.43 8.37
N TYR A 177 10.03 -8.12 8.60
CA TYR A 177 10.84 -7.46 9.63
C TYR A 177 9.97 -6.55 10.49
N TYR A 178 10.41 -6.36 11.74
CA TYR A 178 9.74 -5.49 12.70
C TYR A 178 10.74 -4.81 13.64
N ALA A 179 10.55 -3.51 13.82
CA ALA A 179 11.31 -2.70 14.75
C ALA A 179 10.40 -1.70 15.46
N VAL A 180 10.81 -1.31 16.67
CA VAL A 180 10.20 -0.22 17.42
C VAL A 180 11.25 0.86 17.62
N VAL A 181 10.85 2.09 17.33
CA VAL A 181 11.62 3.31 17.47
C VAL A 181 10.89 4.23 18.44
N ALA A 182 11.61 4.89 19.33
CA ALA A 182 11.01 5.81 20.29
C ALA A 182 10.27 6.96 19.59
N ALA A 183 9.16 7.40 20.17
CA ALA A 183 8.40 8.56 19.69
C ALA A 183 9.29 9.81 19.49
N GLY A 184 9.05 10.56 18.42
CA GLY A 184 9.80 11.78 18.08
C GLY A 184 11.22 11.54 17.53
N THR A 185 11.60 10.28 17.31
CA THR A 185 12.86 9.95 16.63
C THR A 185 12.71 10.21 15.12
N PRO A 186 13.58 11.02 14.49
CA PRO A 186 13.52 11.23 13.04
C PRO A 186 13.73 9.92 12.29
N LEU A 187 12.79 9.58 11.42
CA LEU A 187 12.86 8.41 10.55
C LEU A 187 13.52 8.77 9.21
N ARG A 188 14.28 7.83 8.64
CA ARG A 188 14.94 8.03 7.34
C ARG A 188 14.61 6.93 6.35
N ALA A 189 15.16 5.75 6.57
CA ALA A 189 15.08 4.67 5.60
C ALA A 189 15.21 3.28 6.22
N VAL A 190 14.71 2.28 5.50
CA VAL A 190 15.08 0.88 5.66
C VAL A 190 16.01 0.51 4.51
N VAL A 191 17.18 -0.04 4.82
CA VAL A 191 18.21 -0.42 3.84
C VAL A 191 18.50 -1.90 3.93
N HIS A 192 18.61 -2.57 2.78
CA HIS A 192 19.03 -3.98 2.71
C HIS A 192 19.65 -4.28 1.35
N ASP A 193 20.31 -5.43 1.25
CA ASP A 193 20.80 -5.95 -0.03
C ASP A 193 19.69 -6.79 -0.66
N GLY A 194 19.06 -6.27 -1.72
CA GLY A 194 18.04 -6.97 -2.49
C GLY A 194 18.65 -7.84 -3.60
N PRO A 195 17.81 -8.63 -4.31
CA PRO A 195 18.27 -9.51 -5.39
C PRO A 195 19.01 -8.78 -6.52
N ASP A 196 18.64 -7.52 -6.79
CA ASP A 196 19.22 -6.67 -7.84
C ASP A 196 20.29 -5.69 -7.31
N GLY A 197 20.68 -5.82 -6.04
CA GLY A 197 21.65 -4.97 -5.36
C GLY A 197 21.05 -4.15 -4.20
N PRO A 198 21.80 -3.14 -3.69
CA PRO A 198 21.38 -2.38 -2.53
C PRO A 198 20.05 -1.64 -2.76
N VAL A 199 19.14 -1.76 -1.79
CA VAL A 199 17.84 -1.09 -1.76
C VAL A 199 17.78 -0.16 -0.56
N GLU A 200 17.28 1.06 -0.79
CA GLU A 200 16.96 2.04 0.25
C GLU A 200 15.50 2.47 0.08
N LEU A 201 14.70 2.25 1.12
CA LEU A 201 13.26 2.53 1.16
C LEU A 201 13.01 3.64 2.18
N PRO A 202 12.53 4.83 1.76
CA PRO A 202 12.25 5.88 2.71
C PRO A 202 11.13 5.45 3.67
N ILE A 203 11.26 5.84 4.94
CA ILE A 203 10.21 5.68 5.95
C ILE A 203 9.85 7.05 6.52
N TYR A 204 8.55 7.24 6.76
CA TYR A 204 8.00 8.53 7.15
C TYR A 204 7.43 8.46 8.56
N ASP A 205 7.54 9.55 9.30
CA ASP A 205 6.89 9.68 10.60
C ASP A 205 5.36 9.64 10.39
N PRO A 206 4.64 8.65 10.95
CA PRO A 206 3.19 8.55 10.80
C PRO A 206 2.43 9.69 11.49
N LEU A 207 3.11 10.54 12.25
CA LEU A 207 2.57 11.73 12.92
C LEU A 207 2.93 13.05 12.22
N ALA A 208 3.70 13.02 11.13
CA ALA A 208 3.99 14.21 10.35
C ALA A 208 2.82 14.56 9.42
N ASP A 209 2.34 15.80 9.50
CA ASP A 209 1.31 16.38 8.62
C ASP A 209 1.77 16.54 7.16
#